data_AF-A4TZN7-F1
#
_entry.id   AF-A4TZN7-F1
#
_cell.length_a   1.000
_cell.length_b   1.000
_cell.length_c   1.000
_cell.angle_alpha   90.00
_cell.angle_beta   90.00
_cell.angle_gamma   90.00
#
_symmetry.space_group_name_H-M   'P 1'
#
loop_
_entity.id
_entity.type
_entity.pdbx_description
1 polymer ?
#
loop_
_entity_poly.entity_id
_entity_poly.type
_entity_poly.pdbx_seq_one_letter_code
_entity_poly.pdbx_strand_id
1 'polypeptide(L)'
;MRWLGWLLAIPVALLIVVFAVANRHEIRLDMWPLPWAVDLPVYLAVLGALAKGIVIGAVAMWLSGFRGRRNARDQRRRAESLERQLRAAQSAPLPVAVVTDDRAAP
;
A
#
# COMPACT_ATOMS: atom_id res chain seq x y z
N MET A 1 -6.51 -19.77 11.48
CA MET A 1 -5.88 -18.92 10.44
C MET A 1 -4.42 -18.50 10.71
N ARG A 2 -3.78 -18.84 11.85
CA ARG A 2 -2.36 -18.50 12.10
C ARG A 2 -1.37 -19.53 11.55
N TRP A 3 -1.82 -20.77 11.28
CA TRP A 3 -0.92 -21.88 10.92
C TRP A 3 -0.32 -21.73 9.53
N LEU A 4 -1.06 -21.15 8.59
CA LEU A 4 -0.54 -20.89 7.24
C LEU A 4 0.62 -19.88 7.25
N GLY A 5 0.54 -18.86 8.13
CA GLY A 5 1.64 -17.92 8.34
C GLY A 5 2.88 -18.59 8.93
N TRP A 6 2.71 -19.51 9.89
CA TRP A 6 3.81 -20.28 10.47
C TRP A 6 4.44 -21.25 9.45
N LEU A 7 3.64 -21.84 8.57
CA LEU A 7 4.13 -22.73 7.53
C LEU A 7 5.07 -22.04 6.54
N LEU A 8 4.88 -20.74 6.30
CA LEU A 8 5.79 -19.93 5.48
C LEU A 8 6.95 -19.33 6.31
N ALA A 9 6.67 -18.89 7.53
CA ALA A 9 7.68 -18.25 8.38
C ALA A 9 8.80 -19.21 8.81
N ILE A 10 8.47 -20.45 9.15
CA ILE A 10 9.45 -21.46 9.57
C ILE A 10 10.52 -21.73 8.50
N PRO A 11 10.18 -22.11 7.25
CA PRO A 11 11.18 -22.39 6.24
C PRO A 11 12.00 -21.14 5.89
N VAL A 12 11.39 -19.95 5.87
CA VAL A 12 12.11 -18.70 5.66
C VAL A 12 13.11 -18.45 6.80
N ALA A 13 12.69 -18.60 8.05
CA ALA A 13 13.57 -18.45 9.20
C ALA A 13 14.71 -19.48 9.17
N LEU A 14 14.41 -20.73 8.80
CA LEU A 14 15.41 -21.78 8.66
C LEU A 14 16.46 -21.42 7.60
N LEU A 15 16.04 -20.94 6.42
CA LEU A 15 16.94 -20.47 5.37
C LEU A 15 17.83 -19.33 5.85
N ILE A 16 17.27 -18.36 6.58
CA ILE A 16 18.01 -17.23 7.16
C ILE A 16 19.08 -17.74 8.14
N VAL A 17 18.73 -18.69 9.02
CA VAL A 17 19.67 -19.26 9.99
C VAL A 17 20.77 -20.05 9.28
N VAL A 18 20.42 -20.92 8.32
CA VAL A 18 21.39 -21.71 7.55
C VAL A 18 22.34 -20.79 6.79
N PHE A 19 21.81 -19.76 6.13
CA PHE A 19 22.62 -18.75 5.46
C PHE A 19 23.56 -18.04 6.45
N ALA A 20 23.07 -17.65 7.62
CA ALA A 20 23.89 -16.99 8.64
C ALA A 20 25.01 -17.88 9.18
N VAL A 21 24.72 -19.16 9.40
CA VAL A 21 25.70 -20.13 9.89
C VAL A 21 26.75 -20.45 8.82
N ALA A 22 26.34 -20.60 7.56
CA ALA A 22 27.24 -20.89 6.45
C ALA A 22 28.10 -19.68 6.05
N ASN A 23 27.60 -18.46 6.22
CA ASN A 23 28.26 -17.23 5.79
C ASN A 23 28.80 -16.40 6.97
N ARG A 24 29.50 -17.07 7.90
CA ARG A 24 30.21 -16.44 9.02
C ARG A 24 31.55 -15.80 8.64
N HIS A 25 31.97 -15.94 7.39
CA HIS A 25 33.19 -15.35 6.86
C HIS A 25 33.15 -13.82 6.99
N GLU A 26 34.27 -13.22 7.43
CA GLU A 26 34.41 -11.77 7.58
C GLU A 26 34.68 -11.11 6.22
N ILE A 27 33.92 -10.07 5.89
CA ILE A 27 34.18 -9.23 4.73
C ILE A 27 34.51 -7.82 5.18
N ARG A 28 35.42 -7.19 4.44
CA ARG A 28 35.72 -5.77 4.58
C ARG A 28 34.80 -4.96 3.67
N LEU A 29 33.98 -4.11 4.26
CA LEU A 29 33.22 -3.11 3.52
C LEU A 29 33.97 -1.78 3.54
N ASP A 30 34.57 -1.42 2.41
CA ASP A 30 35.16 -0.10 2.20
C ASP A 30 34.07 0.88 1.74
N MET A 31 33.86 1.94 2.52
CA MET A 31 32.79 2.91 2.28
C MET A 31 33.23 4.04 1.34
N TRP A 32 33.80 3.72 0.17
CA TRP A 32 34.27 4.75 -0.77
C TRP A 32 33.15 5.76 -1.11
N PRO A 33 33.40 7.09 -1.06
CA PRO A 33 34.67 7.80 -0.86
C PRO A 33 35.06 8.12 0.59
N LEU A 34 34.30 7.65 1.57
CA LEU A 34 34.62 7.87 2.98
C LEU A 34 35.83 7.00 3.40
N PRO A 35 36.73 7.50 4.26
CA PRO A 35 37.91 6.78 4.72
C PRO A 35 37.56 5.80 5.87
N TRP A 36 36.44 5.10 5.76
CA TRP A 36 35.98 4.12 6.75
C TRP A 36 35.85 2.74 6.12
N ALA A 37 36.40 1.75 6.82
CA ALA A 37 36.28 0.34 6.50
C ALA A 37 35.65 -0.37 7.71
N VAL A 38 34.68 -1.23 7.44
CA VAL A 38 34.03 -2.03 8.49
C VAL A 38 34.18 -3.49 8.15
N ASP A 39 34.82 -4.22 9.06
CA ASP A 39 34.93 -5.67 8.98
C ASP A 39 33.74 -6.28 9.69
N LEU A 40 32.95 -7.07 8.96
CA LEU A 40 31.79 -7.74 9.51
C LEU A 40 31.48 -9.03 8.74
N PRO A 41 30.89 -10.05 9.41
CA PRO A 41 30.43 -11.24 8.73
C PRO A 41 29.45 -10.93 7.59
N VAL A 42 29.57 -11.68 6.48
CA VAL A 42 28.69 -11.55 5.30
C VAL A 42 27.22 -11.56 5.69
N TYR A 43 26.82 -12.46 6.59
CA TYR A 43 25.43 -12.55 7.00
C TYR A 43 24.92 -11.26 7.67
N LEU A 44 25.73 -10.59 8.47
CA LEU A 44 25.35 -9.32 9.10
C LEU A 44 25.19 -8.21 8.06
N ALA A 45 26.09 -8.16 7.07
CA ALA A 45 25.98 -7.20 5.97
C ALA A 45 24.64 -7.34 5.24
N VAL A 46 24.33 -8.56 4.81
CA VAL A 46 23.17 -8.86 3.96
C VAL A 46 21.86 -8.78 4.76
N LEU A 47 21.75 -9.52 5.86
CA LEU A 47 20.53 -9.53 6.67
C LEU A 47 20.29 -8.16 7.31
N GLY A 48 21.36 -7.50 7.76
CA GLY A 48 21.27 -6.16 8.34
C GLY A 48 20.86 -5.10 7.32
N ALA A 49 21.30 -5.20 6.05
CA ALA A 49 20.82 -4.31 4.98
C ALA A 49 19.35 -4.57 4.67
N LEU A 50 18.95 -5.84 4.54
CA LEU A 50 17.57 -6.25 4.28
C LEU A 50 16.63 -5.78 5.39
N ALA A 51 16.99 -6.03 6.66
CA ALA A 51 16.21 -5.60 7.82
C ALA A 51 16.03 -4.08 7.85
N LYS A 52 17.11 -3.31 7.63
CA LYS A 52 17.02 -1.85 7.51
C LYS A 52 16.09 -1.42 6.38
N GLY A 53 16.18 -2.05 5.21
CA GLY A 53 15.31 -1.79 4.07
C GLY A 53 13.83 -2.03 4.39
N ILE A 54 13.52 -3.15 5.07
CA ILE A 54 12.16 -3.46 5.52
C ILE A 54 11.64 -2.41 6.51
N VAL A 55 12.46 -2.01 7.50
CA VAL A 55 12.06 -0.97 8.47
C VAL A 55 11.77 0.35 7.76
N ILE A 56 12.67 0.79 6.87
CA ILE A 56 12.48 2.03 6.10
C ILE A 56 11.22 1.92 5.23
N GLY A 57 11.03 0.80 4.53
CA GLY A 57 9.85 0.55 3.69
C GLY A 57 8.55 0.55 4.49
N ALA A 58 8.54 -0.10 5.66
CA ALA A 58 7.38 -0.12 6.56
C ALA A 58 7.05 1.28 7.09
N VAL A 59 8.07 2.05 7.49
CA VAL A 59 7.90 3.45 7.91
C VAL A 59 7.35 4.31 6.77
N ALA A 60 7.91 4.18 5.56
CA ALA A 60 7.43 4.88 4.37
C ALA A 60 5.97 4.51 4.01
N MET A 61 5.61 3.23 4.13
CA MET A 61 4.23 2.74 3.93
C MET A 61 3.28 3.28 5.00
N TRP A 62 3.72 3.39 6.25
CA TRP A 62 2.92 3.96 7.32
C TRP A 62 2.67 5.46 7.10
N LEU A 63 3.70 6.20 6.69
CA LEU A 63 3.62 7.62 6.32
C LEU A 63 2.71 7.84 5.10
N SER A 64 2.74 6.97 4.09
CA SER A 64 1.85 7.04 2.92
C SER A 64 0.40 6.67 3.27
N GLY A 65 0.21 5.66 4.13
CA GLY A 65 -1.09 5.26 4.66
C GLY A 65 -1.77 6.38 5.46
N PHE A 66 -1.00 7.22 6.16
CA PHE A 66 -1.53 8.39 6.88
C PHE A 66 -2.18 9.41 5.92
N ARG A 67 -1.59 9.62 4.75
CA ARG A 67 -2.15 10.45 3.66
C ARG A 67 -3.36 9.78 2.99
N GLY A 68 -3.32 8.44 2.83
CA GLY A 68 -4.42 7.65 2.30
C GLY A 68 -5.73 7.77 3.11
N ARG A 69 -5.65 7.91 4.44
CA ARG A 69 -6.85 8.09 5.29
C ARG A 69 -7.56 9.42 5.05
N ARG A 70 -6.86 10.49 4.63
CA ARG A 70 -7.48 11.76 4.22
C ARG A 70 -8.19 11.62 2.87
N ASN A 71 -7.52 11.04 1.88
CA ASN A 71 -8.13 10.83 0.56
C ASN A 71 -9.33 9.88 0.59
N ALA A 72 -9.30 8.84 1.42
CA ALA A 72 -10.42 7.92 1.57
C ALA A 72 -11.68 8.63 2.12
N ARG A 73 -11.51 9.62 3.01
CA ARG A 73 -12.63 10.43 3.53
C ARG A 73 -13.17 11.41 2.49
N ASP A 74 -12.29 12.07 1.74
CA ASP A 74 -12.70 13.01 0.69
C ASP A 74 -13.36 12.31 -0.49
N GLN A 75 -12.85 11.15 -0.90
CA GLN A 75 -13.49 10.35 -1.94
C GLN A 75 -14.86 9.84 -1.52
N ARG A 76 -15.04 9.45 -0.25
CA ARG A 76 -16.35 9.03 0.28
C ARG A 76 -17.36 10.18 0.28
N ARG A 77 -16.93 11.40 0.66
CA ARG A 77 -17.78 12.61 0.58
C ARG A 77 -18.18 12.98 -0.84
N ARG A 78 -17.25 12.85 -1.80
CA ARG A 78 -17.53 13.08 -3.23
C ARG A 78 -18.47 12.03 -3.80
N ALA A 79 -18.32 10.76 -3.42
CA ALA A 79 -19.25 9.70 -3.82
C ALA A 79 -20.66 9.98 -3.28
N GLU A 80 -20.80 10.35 -2.01
CA GLU A 80 -22.09 10.69 -1.41
C GLU A 80 -22.74 11.93 -2.04
N SER A 81 -21.96 12.94 -2.45
CA SER A 81 -22.51 14.12 -3.12
C SER A 81 -22.94 13.82 -4.55
N LEU A 82 -22.22 12.96 -5.26
CA LEU A 82 -22.59 12.49 -6.61
C LEU A 82 -23.84 11.61 -6.55
N GLU A 83 -23.95 10.70 -5.58
CA GLU A 83 -25.16 9.90 -5.36
C GLU A 83 -26.38 10.77 -5.06
N ARG A 84 -26.22 11.81 -4.24
CA ARG A 84 -27.29 12.77 -3.96
C ARG A 84 -27.73 13.54 -5.20
N GLN A 85 -26.79 13.97 -6.04
CA GLN A 85 -27.09 14.64 -7.31
C GLN A 85 -27.80 13.70 -8.29
N LEU A 86 -27.36 12.44 -8.39
CA LEU A 86 -28.02 11.44 -9.21
C LEU A 86 -29.45 11.16 -8.75
N ARG A 87 -29.68 11.02 -7.43
CA ARG A 87 -31.03 10.87 -6.88
C ARG A 87 -31.89 12.08 -7.17
N ALA A 88 -31.38 13.29 -6.93
CA ALA A 88 -32.09 14.54 -7.20
C ALA A 88 -32.48 14.68 -8.67
N ALA A 89 -31.57 14.36 -9.59
CA ALA A 89 -31.81 14.37 -11.04
C ALA A 89 -32.82 13.31 -11.50
N GLN A 90 -32.85 12.13 -10.86
CA GLN A 90 -33.84 11.09 -11.15
C GLN A 90 -35.21 11.39 -10.55
N SER A 91 -35.27 12.09 -9.43
CA SER A 91 -36.52 12.52 -8.81
C SER A 91 -37.07 13.83 -9.37
N ALA A 92 -36.31 14.53 -10.22
CA ALA A 92 -36.83 15.64 -11.00
C ALA A 92 -37.89 15.07 -11.96
N PRO A 93 -39.18 15.43 -11.82
CA PRO A 93 -40.20 15.00 -12.75
C PRO A 93 -39.73 15.43 -14.14
N LEU A 94 -39.60 14.48 -15.07
CA LEU A 94 -39.41 14.78 -16.48
C LEU A 94 -40.42 15.89 -16.79
N PRO A 95 -40.00 17.03 -17.39
CA PRO A 95 -40.96 18.00 -17.87
C PRO A 95 -41.88 17.20 -18.76
N VAL A 96 -43.12 17.00 -18.30
CA VAL A 96 -44.16 16.35 -19.08
C VAL A 96 -44.13 17.16 -20.36
N ALA A 97 -43.58 16.56 -21.41
CA ALA A 97 -43.60 17.14 -22.73
C ALA A 97 -45.06 17.53 -22.88
N VAL A 98 -45.30 18.83 -22.95
CA VAL A 98 -46.60 19.36 -23.28
C VAL A 98 -46.82 18.85 -24.69
N VAL A 99 -47.33 17.62 -24.78
CA VAL A 99 -48.00 17.08 -25.94
C VAL A 99 -49.22 17.97 -26.01
N THR A 100 -49.04 19.11 -26.66
CA THR A 100 -50.14 19.87 -27.24
C THR A 100 -50.72 18.96 -28.30
N ASP A 101 -51.52 18.00 -27.87
CA ASP A 101 -52.52 17.37 -28.70
C ASP A 101 -53.62 18.40 -28.89
N ASP A 102 -53.37 19.37 -29.79
CA ASP A 102 -54.41 20.24 -30.32
C ASP A 102 -55.03 19.56 -31.56
N ARG A 103 -55.37 18.28 -31.41
CA ARG A 103 -56.34 17.57 -32.26
C ARG A 103 -57.63 17.36 -31.47
N ALA A 104 -58.26 18.41 -30.99
CA ALA A 104 -59.66 18.33 -30.56
C ALA A 104 -60.31 19.71 -30.46
N ALA A 105 -60.86 20.20 -31.58
CA ALA A 105 -62.10 20.97 -31.55
C ALA A 105 -62.86 20.79 -32.87
N PRO A 106 -64.19 20.66 -32.83
CA PRO A 106 -65.05 20.11 -33.89
C PRO A 106 -65.30 21.03 -35.08
#